data_AF-A0A822FZD0-F1
#
_entry.id   AF-A0A822FZD0-F1
#
_cell.length_a   1.000
_cell.length_b   1.000
_cell.length_c   1.000
_cell.angle_alpha   90.00
_cell.angle_beta   90.00
_cell.angle_gamma   90.00
#
_symmetry.space_group_name_H-M   'P 1'
#
loop_
_entity.id
_entity.type
_entity.pdbx_description
1 polymer ?
#
loop_
_entity_poly.entity_id
_entity_poly.type
_entity_poly.pdbx_seq_one_letter_code
_entity_poly.pdbx_strand_id
1 'polypeptide(L)'
;MLVLRRALSTAISYAAKPLISVDLNRSPTDQLIPLHNRWHPDIPSVVSIRRNDVFRIECVDWTGGQIQNNDSADDVKNVDLTRIHYLSGPIEVEGASPGDILVVDILDVGPLSSSMWGFTGIFDKNNGGGFLSDIYPNAHKAIWDFSGIYATSRHIKNVRFAGLTHPGIIGCAPSHELLSRWNKREQDLINRCTHPHHQYSVLANPPIEKGACLGRLKFEDNKNKWEEIANHGARTIPAREHGGNTDIKNISRGSRVYLPVYVNGAKLSLGDIHFSQGDGEISFCGAIEMVHY
;
A
#
# COMPACT_ATOMS: atom_id res chain seq x y z
N MET A 1 -19.02 -33.70 4.34
CA MET A 1 -18.47 -33.26 5.64
C MET A 1 -18.99 -31.85 5.90
N LEU A 2 -19.95 -31.70 6.83
CA LEU A 2 -20.64 -30.45 7.13
C LEU A 2 -19.70 -29.59 8.01
N VAL A 3 -19.01 -28.61 7.41
CA VAL A 3 -18.23 -27.64 8.19
C VAL A 3 -19.17 -26.53 8.63
N LEU A 4 -19.69 -26.63 9.86
CA LEU A 4 -20.31 -25.50 10.56
C LEU A 4 -19.25 -24.40 10.73
N ARG A 5 -19.16 -23.50 9.75
CA ARG A 5 -18.50 -22.21 9.95
C ARG A 5 -19.35 -21.45 10.95
N ARG A 6 -18.83 -21.30 12.18
CA ARG A 6 -19.38 -20.37 13.17
C ARG A 6 -19.62 -19.05 12.45
N ALA A 7 -20.87 -18.63 12.34
CA ALA A 7 -21.21 -17.28 11.93
C ALA A 7 -20.61 -16.35 12.99
N LEU A 8 -19.40 -15.87 12.75
CA LEU A 8 -18.85 -14.72 13.47
C LEU A 8 -19.78 -13.57 13.11
N SER A 9 -20.65 -13.20 14.05
CA SER A 9 -21.59 -12.12 13.86
C SER A 9 -20.84 -10.87 13.42
N THR A 10 -21.42 -10.13 12.48
CA THR A 10 -21.03 -8.79 12.03
C THR A 10 -20.75 -7.78 13.16
N ALA A 11 -21.08 -8.09 14.41
CA ALA A 11 -20.76 -7.28 15.58
C ALA A 11 -19.28 -7.32 16.02
N ILE A 12 -18.47 -8.31 15.59
CA ILE A 12 -17.07 -8.41 16.02
C ILE A 12 -16.16 -7.41 15.26
N SER A 13 -16.52 -6.99 14.04
CA SER A 13 -15.64 -6.16 13.19
C SER A 13 -15.54 -4.70 13.65
N TYR A 14 -16.56 -4.15 14.31
CA TYR A 14 -16.56 -2.74 14.75
C TYR A 14 -16.00 -2.52 16.17
N ALA A 15 -16.06 -3.54 17.04
CA ALA A 15 -15.77 -3.38 18.47
C ALA A 15 -14.35 -3.77 18.90
N ALA A 16 -13.59 -4.48 18.07
CA ALA A 16 -12.21 -4.83 18.38
C ALA A 16 -11.30 -3.60 18.25
N LYS A 17 -10.54 -3.30 19.31
CA LYS A 17 -9.48 -2.28 19.25
C LYS A 17 -8.50 -2.65 18.13
N PRO A 18 -8.15 -1.73 17.22
CA PRO A 18 -7.22 -2.02 16.15
C PRO A 18 -5.85 -2.42 16.72
N LEU A 19 -5.22 -3.40 16.10
CA LEU A 19 -3.85 -3.82 16.41
C LEU A 19 -2.85 -2.73 16.02
N ILE A 20 -3.11 -2.08 14.90
CA ILE A 20 -2.42 -0.88 14.42
C ILE A 20 -3.49 0.17 14.14
N SER A 21 -3.45 1.28 14.88
CA SER A 21 -4.33 2.45 14.66
C SER A 21 -3.57 3.60 14.00
N VAL A 22 -4.25 4.41 13.20
CA VAL A 22 -3.69 5.63 12.62
C VAL A 22 -4.41 6.88 13.13
N ASP A 23 -3.66 7.96 13.32
CA ASP A 23 -4.16 9.29 13.65
C ASP A 23 -3.98 10.20 12.43
N LEU A 24 -5.09 10.55 11.79
CA LEU A 24 -5.08 11.37 10.56
C LEU A 24 -4.66 12.83 10.80
N ASN A 25 -4.54 13.25 12.06
CA ASN A 25 -3.99 14.57 12.40
C ASN A 25 -2.47 14.55 12.56
N ARG A 26 -1.84 13.39 12.48
CA ARG A 26 -0.38 13.22 12.55
C ARG A 26 0.17 12.91 11.17
N SER A 27 1.40 13.34 10.94
CA SER A 27 2.14 12.88 9.77
C SER A 27 2.31 11.36 9.81
N PRO A 28 2.42 10.68 8.64
CA PRO A 28 2.71 9.25 8.60
C PRO A 28 3.99 8.83 9.33
N THR A 29 4.97 9.74 9.46
CA THR A 29 6.25 9.47 10.14
C THR A 29 6.16 9.61 11.67
N ASP A 30 5.12 10.28 12.17
CA ASP A 30 4.89 10.60 13.59
C ASP A 30 3.73 9.81 14.23
N GLN A 31 3.25 8.79 13.51
CA GLN A 31 2.24 7.85 14.02
C GLN A 31 2.74 7.16 15.30
N LEU A 32 1.83 6.92 16.25
CA LEU A 32 2.16 6.25 17.52
C LEU A 32 2.71 4.85 17.28
N ILE A 33 2.09 4.12 16.35
CA ILE A 33 2.63 2.89 15.79
C ILE A 33 3.28 3.27 14.46
N PRO A 34 4.63 3.22 14.33
CA PRO A 34 5.31 3.69 13.14
C PRO A 34 4.90 2.91 11.88
N LEU A 35 4.75 3.63 10.77
CA LEU A 35 4.54 3.05 9.44
C LEU A 35 5.89 2.85 8.72
N HIS A 36 5.90 2.14 7.60
CA HIS A 36 7.08 2.06 6.73
C HIS A 36 6.69 2.18 5.25
N ASN A 37 7.64 2.56 4.39
CA ASN A 37 7.39 2.74 2.95
C ASN A 37 8.50 2.17 2.04
N ARG A 38 9.27 1.24 2.59
CA ARG A 38 10.30 0.46 1.87
C ARG A 38 10.16 -0.99 2.23
N TRP A 39 10.49 -1.88 1.30
CA TRP A 39 10.66 -3.30 1.58
C TRP A 39 12.12 -3.60 1.93
N HIS A 40 12.35 -4.05 3.16
CA HIS A 40 13.67 -4.50 3.61
C HIS A 40 13.53 -5.55 4.73
N PRO A 41 14.30 -6.65 4.71
CA PRO A 41 14.23 -7.73 5.71
C PRO A 41 14.45 -7.23 7.14
N ASP A 42 15.30 -6.21 7.31
CA ASP A 42 15.74 -5.73 8.62
C ASP A 42 14.84 -4.63 9.24
N ILE A 43 13.76 -4.21 8.57
CA ILE A 43 12.80 -3.30 9.21
C ILE A 43 12.18 -4.03 10.42
N PRO A 44 12.26 -3.47 11.65
CA PRO A 44 11.72 -4.14 12.83
C PRO A 44 10.20 -4.22 12.78
N SER A 45 9.65 -5.34 13.23
CA SER A 45 8.20 -5.50 13.38
C SER A 45 7.66 -4.53 14.42
N VAL A 46 6.44 -4.03 14.19
CA VAL A 46 5.77 -3.08 15.10
C VAL A 46 4.89 -3.76 16.13
N VAL A 47 4.50 -5.01 15.86
CA VAL A 47 3.65 -5.84 16.73
C VAL A 47 3.83 -7.30 16.35
N SER A 48 3.51 -8.20 17.27
CA SER A 48 3.55 -9.66 17.07
C SER A 48 2.16 -10.25 17.31
N ILE A 49 1.81 -11.27 16.54
CA ILE A 49 0.55 -12.01 16.63
C ILE A 49 0.83 -13.52 16.62
N ARG A 50 -0.16 -14.29 17.03
CA ARG A 50 -0.15 -15.74 16.92
C ARG A 50 -0.97 -16.21 15.72
N ARG A 51 -0.70 -17.45 15.31
CA ARG A 51 -1.50 -18.13 14.29
C ARG A 51 -2.98 -18.16 14.72
N ASN A 52 -3.85 -17.79 13.77
CA ASN A 52 -5.31 -17.69 13.92
C ASN A 52 -5.82 -16.49 14.75
N ASP A 53 -4.95 -15.53 15.12
CA ASP A 53 -5.44 -14.28 15.68
C ASP A 53 -6.30 -13.53 14.66
N VAL A 54 -7.37 -12.89 15.15
CA VAL A 54 -8.26 -12.04 14.37
C VAL A 54 -8.12 -10.62 14.89
N PHE A 55 -7.76 -9.70 14.00
CA PHE A 55 -7.46 -8.32 14.35
C PHE A 55 -7.89 -7.37 13.23
N ARG A 56 -7.89 -6.08 13.55
CA ARG A 56 -8.12 -4.97 12.62
C ARG A 56 -6.86 -4.13 12.49
N ILE A 57 -6.58 -3.60 11.31
CA ILE A 57 -5.45 -2.71 11.04
C ILE A 57 -6.00 -1.49 10.30
N GLU A 58 -5.70 -0.32 10.82
CA GLU A 58 -6.00 0.93 10.14
C GLU A 58 -4.79 1.35 9.30
N CYS A 59 -5.02 1.94 8.14
CA CYS A 59 -3.96 2.60 7.37
C CYS A 59 -4.41 3.98 6.89
N VAL A 60 -3.41 4.83 6.69
CA VAL A 60 -3.54 6.05 5.90
C VAL A 60 -3.71 5.70 4.42
N ASP A 61 -4.16 6.65 3.60
CA ASP A 61 -4.04 6.51 2.14
C ASP A 61 -2.55 6.40 1.74
N TRP A 62 -2.25 5.84 0.57
CA TRP A 62 -0.86 5.55 0.18
C TRP A 62 0.04 6.78 0.15
N THR A 63 -0.52 7.96 -0.10
CA THR A 63 0.24 9.23 -0.11
C THR A 63 0.51 9.76 1.29
N GLY A 64 -0.24 9.29 2.28
CA GLY A 64 -0.18 9.75 3.66
C GLY A 64 -0.75 11.16 3.84
N GLY A 65 -1.86 11.45 3.17
CA GLY A 65 -2.56 12.73 3.24
C GLY A 65 -1.98 13.84 2.36
N GLN A 66 -1.23 13.53 1.30
CA GLN A 66 -0.78 14.56 0.36
C GLN A 66 -1.93 15.05 -0.53
N ILE A 67 -2.88 14.17 -0.85
CA ILE A 67 -4.05 14.50 -1.68
C ILE A 67 -5.21 14.91 -0.78
N GLN A 68 -5.87 16.00 -1.17
CA GLN A 68 -6.91 16.66 -0.38
C GLN A 68 -8.26 16.61 -1.09
N ASN A 69 -9.33 16.59 -0.30
CA ASN A 69 -10.70 16.69 -0.81
C ASN A 69 -11.01 18.12 -1.23
N ASN A 70 -10.64 18.47 -2.47
CA ASN A 70 -10.92 19.74 -3.11
C ASN A 70 -11.03 19.54 -4.63
N ASP A 71 -11.29 20.62 -5.36
CA ASP A 71 -11.55 20.60 -6.80
C ASP A 71 -10.33 21.09 -7.63
N SER A 72 -9.13 21.09 -7.04
CA SER A 72 -7.87 21.32 -7.76
C SER A 72 -7.07 20.03 -7.88
N ALA A 73 -6.48 19.77 -9.06
CA ALA A 73 -5.57 18.64 -9.26
C ALA A 73 -4.10 18.96 -8.95
N ASP A 74 -3.81 20.14 -8.37
CA ASP A 74 -2.44 20.56 -8.08
C ASP A 74 -1.73 19.66 -7.07
N ASP A 75 -2.47 19.06 -6.13
CA ASP A 75 -1.90 18.09 -5.18
C ASP A 75 -1.50 16.79 -5.89
N VAL A 76 -2.29 16.28 -6.83
CA VAL A 76 -1.92 15.14 -7.68
C VAL A 76 -0.73 15.49 -8.57
N LYS A 77 -0.69 16.70 -9.12
CA LYS A 77 0.43 17.18 -9.95
C LYS A 77 1.75 17.21 -9.17
N ASN A 78 1.69 17.66 -7.91
CA ASN A 78 2.87 17.98 -7.10
C ASN A 78 3.16 16.94 -6.01
N VAL A 79 2.45 15.80 -5.99
CA VAL A 79 2.64 14.74 -5.00
C VAL A 79 4.09 14.25 -5.02
N ASP A 80 4.68 14.07 -3.84
CA ASP A 80 6.03 13.53 -3.71
C ASP A 80 5.97 12.00 -3.72
N LEU A 81 6.15 11.44 -4.92
CA LEU A 81 6.19 10.00 -5.16
C LEU A 81 7.41 9.30 -4.54
N THR A 82 8.31 9.99 -3.84
CA THR A 82 9.40 9.33 -3.08
C THR A 82 8.94 8.85 -1.70
N ARG A 83 7.83 9.39 -1.20
CA ARG A 83 7.28 9.11 0.14
C ARG A 83 6.32 7.92 0.19
N ILE A 84 5.95 7.39 -0.98
CA ILE A 84 4.93 6.35 -1.10
C ILE A 84 5.53 4.94 -1.06
N HIS A 85 4.81 3.91 -0.64
CA HIS A 85 3.44 3.91 -0.07
C HIS A 85 3.58 3.74 1.45
N TYR A 86 2.81 4.45 2.28
CA TYR A 86 2.85 4.24 3.72
C TYR A 86 2.07 2.98 4.11
N LEU A 87 2.76 1.96 4.60
CA LEU A 87 2.21 0.66 4.97
C LEU A 87 2.10 0.50 6.48
N SER A 88 1.01 -0.11 6.93
CA SER A 88 0.82 -0.57 8.29
C SER A 88 1.48 -1.94 8.47
N GLY A 89 2.48 -1.98 9.35
CA GLY A 89 3.35 -3.14 9.57
C GLY A 89 4.81 -2.71 9.77
N PRO A 90 5.76 -3.66 9.76
CA PRO A 90 5.54 -5.10 9.61
C PRO A 90 4.99 -5.76 10.86
N ILE A 91 4.12 -6.76 10.66
CA ILE A 91 3.52 -7.58 11.71
C ILE A 91 4.25 -8.91 11.75
N GLU A 92 4.78 -9.26 12.91
CA GLU A 92 5.40 -10.56 13.16
C GLU A 92 4.34 -11.61 13.46
N VAL A 93 4.43 -12.75 12.78
CA VAL A 93 3.63 -13.94 13.04
C VAL A 93 4.50 -14.96 13.76
N GLU A 94 4.23 -15.17 15.05
CA GLU A 94 5.00 -16.09 15.89
C GLU A 94 5.09 -17.49 15.26
N GLY A 95 6.32 -17.98 15.09
CA GLY A 95 6.61 -19.31 14.55
C GLY A 95 6.64 -19.41 13.02
N ALA A 96 6.28 -18.36 12.27
CA ALA A 96 6.45 -18.36 10.82
C ALA A 96 7.93 -18.34 10.42
N SER A 97 8.34 -19.21 9.51
CA SER A 97 9.72 -19.38 9.08
C SER A 97 9.88 -19.34 7.55
N PRO A 98 11.06 -18.98 7.01
CA PRO A 98 11.29 -19.01 5.56
C PRO A 98 10.90 -20.35 4.93
N GLY A 99 10.12 -20.30 3.85
CA GLY A 99 9.57 -21.48 3.17
C GLY A 99 8.13 -21.82 3.54
N ASP A 100 7.60 -21.24 4.63
CA ASP A 100 6.17 -21.34 4.95
C ASP A 100 5.29 -20.54 3.98
N ILE A 101 4.00 -20.84 4.02
CA ILE A 101 2.95 -20.03 3.41
C ILE A 101 2.10 -19.41 4.53
N LEU A 102 2.07 -18.08 4.57
CA LEU A 102 1.16 -17.33 5.42
C LEU A 102 -0.21 -17.28 4.75
N VAL A 103 -1.22 -17.85 5.41
CA VAL A 103 -2.61 -17.81 4.95
C VAL A 103 -3.33 -16.66 5.64
N VAL A 104 -3.80 -15.69 4.85
CA VAL A 104 -4.50 -14.50 5.35
C VAL A 104 -5.95 -14.51 4.85
N ASP A 105 -6.89 -14.53 5.78
CA ASP A 105 -8.32 -14.38 5.51
C ASP A 105 -8.72 -12.91 5.64
N ILE A 106 -9.16 -12.29 4.54
CA ILE A 106 -9.65 -10.90 4.55
C ILE A 106 -11.12 -10.94 4.96
N LEU A 107 -11.40 -10.67 6.23
CA LEU A 107 -12.75 -10.81 6.77
C LEU A 107 -13.67 -9.63 6.43
N ASP A 108 -13.14 -8.41 6.46
CA ASP A 108 -13.83 -7.17 6.12
C ASP A 108 -12.78 -6.12 5.72
N VAL A 109 -13.17 -5.13 4.92
CA VAL A 109 -12.35 -3.96 4.55
C VAL A 109 -13.32 -2.80 4.37
N GLY A 110 -12.99 -1.62 4.90
CA GLY A 110 -13.88 -0.47 4.78
C GLY A 110 -13.23 0.87 5.12
N PRO A 111 -13.86 1.99 4.74
CA PRO A 111 -13.35 3.32 5.05
C PRO A 111 -13.36 3.58 6.57
N LEU A 112 -12.40 4.36 7.07
CA LEU A 112 -12.51 4.87 8.44
C LEU A 112 -13.70 5.83 8.54
N SER A 113 -14.49 5.69 9.61
CA SER A 113 -15.66 6.56 9.85
C SER A 113 -15.32 8.05 9.92
N SER A 114 -14.07 8.39 10.25
CA SER A 114 -13.54 9.76 10.26
C SER A 114 -13.21 10.30 8.86
N SER A 115 -13.19 9.46 7.83
CA SER A 115 -12.85 9.82 6.45
C SER A 115 -13.71 9.05 5.44
N MET A 116 -14.93 9.53 5.22
CA MET A 116 -15.91 8.92 4.31
C MET A 116 -15.80 9.41 2.85
N TRP A 117 -14.57 9.54 2.36
CA TRP A 117 -14.27 9.96 1.00
C TRP A 117 -12.97 9.33 0.51
N GLY A 118 -12.76 9.36 -0.80
CA GLY A 118 -11.54 8.92 -1.46
C GLY A 118 -11.28 9.68 -2.76
N PHE A 119 -10.19 9.35 -3.44
CA PHE A 119 -9.81 10.04 -4.68
C PHE A 119 -9.36 9.06 -5.77
N THR A 120 -9.55 9.47 -7.01
CA THR A 120 -8.88 8.91 -8.19
C THR A 120 -8.17 10.06 -8.87
N GLY A 121 -6.99 9.82 -9.42
CA GLY A 121 -6.26 10.79 -10.21
C GLY A 121 -5.73 10.23 -11.51
N ILE A 122 -5.18 11.13 -12.32
CA ILE A 122 -4.24 10.82 -13.39
C ILE A 122 -3.01 11.65 -13.06
N PHE A 123 -1.83 11.06 -13.00
CA PHE A 123 -0.62 11.85 -12.75
C PHE A 123 -0.26 12.71 -13.96
N ASP A 124 0.45 13.81 -13.70
CA ASP A 124 1.16 14.52 -14.75
C ASP A 124 2.20 13.59 -15.39
N LYS A 125 2.34 13.64 -16.72
CA LYS A 125 3.30 12.79 -17.44
C LYS A 125 4.74 12.94 -16.94
N ASN A 126 5.08 14.10 -16.36
CA ASN A 126 6.42 14.38 -15.85
C ASN A 126 6.56 14.05 -14.35
N ASN A 127 5.50 13.63 -13.67
CA ASN A 127 5.50 13.25 -12.27
C ASN A 127 4.63 11.99 -12.03
N GLY A 128 5.07 10.85 -12.56
CA GLY A 128 4.40 9.55 -12.41
C GLY A 128 3.94 8.96 -13.74
N GLY A 129 3.17 9.72 -14.52
CA GLY A 129 2.56 9.21 -15.76
C GLY A 129 1.46 8.17 -15.51
N GLY A 130 1.30 7.23 -16.43
CA GLY A 130 0.22 6.24 -16.41
C GLY A 130 -0.02 5.63 -17.78
N PHE A 131 -1.01 4.74 -17.88
CA PHE A 131 -1.25 3.94 -19.08
C PHE A 131 -1.61 4.78 -20.32
N LEU A 132 -2.33 5.90 -20.12
CA LEU A 132 -2.82 6.77 -21.20
C LEU A 132 -2.17 8.16 -21.18
N SER A 133 -0.95 8.31 -20.65
CA SER A 133 -0.29 9.62 -20.51
C SER A 133 -0.03 10.36 -21.82
N ASP A 134 0.03 9.67 -22.96
CA ASP A 134 0.13 10.31 -24.27
C ASP A 134 -1.18 11.02 -24.69
N ILE A 135 -2.32 10.55 -24.16
CA ILE A 135 -3.65 11.11 -24.42
C ILE A 135 -4.06 12.10 -23.34
N TYR A 136 -3.75 11.80 -22.07
CA TYR A 136 -4.05 12.62 -20.89
C TYR A 136 -2.74 12.98 -20.16
N PRO A 137 -1.95 13.94 -20.67
CA PRO A 137 -0.62 14.23 -20.14
C PRO A 137 -0.61 15.08 -18.87
N ASN A 138 -1.73 15.71 -18.51
CA ASN A 138 -1.82 16.62 -17.38
C ASN A 138 -2.43 15.91 -16.17
N ALA A 139 -2.10 16.39 -14.97
CA ALA A 139 -2.72 15.87 -13.76
C ALA A 139 -4.24 16.13 -13.73
N HIS A 140 -5.00 15.12 -13.31
CA HIS A 140 -6.44 15.22 -13.08
C HIS A 140 -6.82 14.56 -11.75
N LYS A 141 -7.96 14.96 -11.17
CA LYS A 141 -8.48 14.40 -9.93
C LYS A 141 -10.00 14.29 -9.96
N ALA A 142 -10.52 13.21 -9.40
CA ALA A 142 -11.92 13.02 -9.06
C ALA A 142 -12.04 12.56 -7.61
N ILE A 143 -12.77 13.32 -6.80
CA ILE A 143 -13.16 12.92 -5.45
C ILE A 143 -14.42 12.07 -5.45
N TRP A 144 -14.45 11.07 -4.58
CA TRP A 144 -15.55 10.15 -4.34
C TRP A 144 -16.03 10.23 -2.89
N ASP A 145 -17.34 10.29 -2.70
CA ASP A 145 -17.98 10.26 -1.39
C ASP A 145 -18.59 8.87 -1.14
N PHE A 146 -18.45 8.36 0.08
CA PHE A 146 -18.90 7.02 0.45
C PHE A 146 -20.20 7.06 1.26
N SER A 147 -21.17 6.24 0.86
CA SER A 147 -22.44 6.05 1.56
C SER A 147 -22.76 4.57 1.70
N GLY A 148 -22.47 4.02 2.88
CA GLY A 148 -22.51 2.58 3.11
C GLY A 148 -21.53 1.86 2.18
N ILE A 149 -22.04 0.93 1.37
CA ILE A 149 -21.24 0.21 0.37
C ILE A 149 -21.13 0.95 -0.97
N TYR A 150 -21.72 2.13 -1.12
CA TYR A 150 -21.79 2.84 -2.40
C TYR A 150 -20.83 4.03 -2.48
N ALA A 151 -20.31 4.32 -3.67
CA ALA A 151 -19.58 5.54 -3.98
C ALA A 151 -20.29 6.37 -5.06
N THR A 152 -20.14 7.69 -4.97
CA THR A 152 -20.53 8.68 -5.99
C THR A 152 -19.46 9.75 -6.11
N SER A 153 -19.30 10.37 -7.27
CA SER A 153 -18.38 11.50 -7.44
C SER A 153 -19.12 12.75 -7.89
N ARG A 154 -18.80 13.91 -7.29
CA ARG A 154 -19.28 15.22 -7.78
C ARG A 154 -18.72 15.58 -9.16
N HIS A 155 -17.62 14.95 -9.57
CA HIS A 155 -16.94 15.19 -10.86
C HIS A 155 -17.48 14.28 -11.97
N ILE A 156 -18.02 13.11 -11.61
CA ILE A 156 -18.54 12.10 -12.55
C ILE A 156 -20.03 11.91 -12.28
N LYS A 157 -20.84 12.70 -12.97
CA LYS A 157 -22.29 12.76 -12.76
C LYS A 157 -22.97 11.46 -13.16
N ASN A 158 -24.09 11.15 -12.48
CA ASN A 158 -24.95 10.00 -12.74
C ASN A 158 -24.29 8.62 -12.56
N VAL A 159 -23.15 8.57 -11.87
CA VAL A 159 -22.45 7.31 -11.53
C VAL A 159 -22.61 7.03 -10.05
N ARG A 160 -23.16 5.85 -9.74
CA ARG A 160 -23.23 5.27 -8.41
C ARG A 160 -23.04 3.77 -8.52
N PHE A 161 -22.15 3.20 -7.71
CA PHE A 161 -21.92 1.75 -7.71
C PHE A 161 -21.51 1.25 -6.32
N ALA A 162 -21.66 -0.04 -6.09
CA ALA A 162 -21.19 -0.69 -4.88
C ALA A 162 -19.68 -0.96 -4.98
N GLY A 163 -18.93 -0.62 -3.95
CA GLY A 163 -17.48 -0.81 -3.91
C GLY A 163 -17.08 -2.29 -3.89
N LEU A 164 -16.01 -2.61 -4.61
CA LEU A 164 -15.29 -3.87 -4.47
C LEU A 164 -14.02 -3.59 -3.66
N THR A 165 -14.18 -3.46 -2.34
CA THR A 165 -13.11 -2.97 -1.47
C THR A 165 -12.00 -4.00 -1.25
N HIS A 166 -10.74 -3.59 -1.44
CA HIS A 166 -9.56 -4.46 -1.39
C HIS A 166 -8.28 -3.67 -1.06
N PRO A 167 -7.24 -4.32 -0.52
CA PRO A 167 -5.88 -3.78 -0.53
C PRO A 167 -5.25 -3.88 -1.92
N GLY A 168 -4.66 -2.78 -2.40
CA GLY A 168 -3.68 -2.76 -3.48
C GLY A 168 -2.37 -3.42 -3.03
N ILE A 169 -1.92 -3.10 -1.81
CA ILE A 169 -0.70 -3.64 -1.22
C ILE A 169 -0.97 -4.63 -0.08
N ILE A 170 -0.51 -5.87 -0.25
CA ILE A 170 -0.38 -6.85 0.83
C ILE A 170 0.80 -7.79 0.56
N GLY A 171 1.69 -7.98 1.53
CA GLY A 171 2.86 -8.85 1.35
C GLY A 171 3.70 -9.07 2.60
N CYS A 172 4.55 -10.11 2.55
CA CYS A 172 5.55 -10.42 3.57
C CYS A 172 6.89 -9.76 3.23
N ALA A 173 7.74 -9.47 4.22
CA ALA A 173 9.07 -8.91 3.92
C ALA A 173 9.92 -9.88 3.08
N PRO A 174 10.76 -9.37 2.14
CA PRO A 174 11.67 -10.20 1.37
C PRO A 174 12.84 -10.71 2.24
N SER A 175 13.52 -11.76 1.79
CA SER A 175 14.87 -12.09 2.27
C SER A 175 15.90 -11.12 1.70
N HIS A 176 17.10 -11.09 2.29
CA HIS A 176 18.24 -10.32 1.76
C HIS A 176 18.60 -10.72 0.31
N GLU A 177 18.53 -12.02 -0.01
CA GLU A 177 18.78 -12.51 -1.37
C GLU A 177 17.71 -12.02 -2.36
N LEU A 178 16.43 -12.11 -1.98
CA LEU A 178 15.33 -11.69 -2.83
C LEU A 178 15.36 -10.17 -3.07
N LEU A 179 15.62 -9.39 -2.03
CA LEU A 179 15.81 -7.94 -2.14
C LEU A 179 16.98 -7.60 -3.09
N SER A 180 18.11 -8.30 -2.95
CA SER A 180 19.28 -8.08 -3.81
C SER A 180 18.97 -8.37 -5.28
N ARG A 181 18.19 -9.44 -5.56
CA ARG A 181 17.71 -9.75 -6.91
C ARG A 181 16.82 -8.66 -7.48
N TRP A 182 15.90 -8.11 -6.69
CA TRP A 182 15.00 -7.03 -7.09
C TRP A 182 15.78 -5.79 -7.49
N ASN A 183 16.63 -5.30 -6.58
CA ASN A 183 17.45 -4.12 -6.81
C ASN A 183 18.33 -4.30 -8.04
N LYS A 184 18.97 -5.47 -8.21
CA LYS A 184 19.80 -5.76 -9.37
C LYS A 184 19.02 -5.70 -10.68
N ARG A 185 17.91 -6.44 -10.81
CA ARG A 185 17.18 -6.54 -12.08
C ARG A 185 16.50 -5.22 -12.48
N GLU A 186 16.02 -4.46 -11.50
CA GLU A 186 15.39 -3.15 -11.72
C GLU A 186 16.44 -2.10 -12.09
N GLN A 187 17.60 -2.10 -11.44
CA GLN A 187 18.73 -1.24 -11.84
C GLN A 187 19.26 -1.60 -13.23
N ASP A 188 19.37 -2.89 -13.54
CA ASP A 188 19.79 -3.36 -14.87
C ASP A 188 18.80 -2.90 -15.96
N LEU A 189 17.49 -2.83 -15.67
CA LEU A 189 16.48 -2.27 -16.57
C LEU A 189 16.69 -0.76 -16.79
N ILE A 190 16.87 -0.01 -15.71
CA ILE A 190 17.14 1.44 -15.76
C ILE A 190 18.36 1.72 -16.64
N ASN A 191 19.47 1.02 -16.39
CA ASN A 191 20.74 1.21 -17.09
C ASN A 191 20.64 0.92 -18.61
N ARG A 192 19.80 -0.05 -19.02
CA ARG A 192 19.61 -0.38 -20.45
C ARG A 192 18.82 0.70 -21.20
N CYS A 193 17.96 1.42 -20.51
CA CYS A 193 17.00 2.33 -21.11
C CYS A 193 17.45 3.80 -21.07
N THR A 194 18.54 4.12 -20.38
CA THR A 194 19.19 5.45 -20.40
C THR A 194 20.12 5.67 -21.62
N HIS A 195 19.91 4.97 -22.74
CA HIS A 195 20.78 5.08 -23.93
C HIS A 195 20.56 6.42 -24.64
N PRO A 196 21.62 7.16 -25.07
CA PRO A 196 21.54 8.52 -25.64
C PRO A 196 20.60 8.78 -26.83
N HIS A 197 20.00 7.76 -27.43
CA HIS A 197 19.07 7.90 -28.56
C HIS A 197 17.61 7.64 -28.20
N HIS A 198 17.30 7.24 -26.96
CA HIS A 198 15.93 7.02 -26.49
C HIS A 198 15.77 7.54 -25.05
N GLN A 199 15.09 8.67 -24.88
CA GLN A 199 14.59 9.09 -23.57
C GLN A 199 13.25 8.38 -23.33
N TYR A 200 13.29 7.19 -22.75
CA TYR A 200 12.08 6.56 -22.23
C TYR A 200 11.62 7.27 -20.95
N SER A 201 10.32 7.17 -20.64
CA SER A 201 9.79 7.43 -19.31
C SER A 201 10.48 6.56 -18.25
N VAL A 202 10.38 6.94 -16.98
CA VAL A 202 10.95 6.17 -15.85
C VAL A 202 10.37 4.75 -15.85
N LEU A 203 11.22 3.73 -16.05
CA LEU A 203 10.77 2.32 -16.19
C LEU A 203 10.76 1.53 -14.89
N ALA A 204 11.58 1.95 -13.92
CA ALA A 204 11.61 1.40 -12.57
C ALA A 204 12.13 2.48 -11.61
N ASN A 205 11.82 2.32 -10.33
CA ASN A 205 12.24 3.26 -9.29
C ASN A 205 13.25 2.56 -8.38
N PRO A 206 14.54 2.94 -8.42
CA PRO A 206 15.56 2.31 -7.58
C PRO A 206 15.32 2.67 -6.10
N PRO A 207 15.97 1.97 -5.17
CA PRO A 207 16.09 2.43 -3.78
C PRO A 207 16.51 3.90 -3.72
N ILE A 208 15.88 4.64 -2.81
CA ILE A 208 16.17 6.06 -2.61
C ILE A 208 15.91 6.43 -1.16
N GLU A 209 16.89 7.13 -0.58
CA GLU A 209 16.85 7.62 0.80
C GLU A 209 15.77 8.69 0.98
N LYS A 210 15.62 9.60 0.01
CA LYS A 210 14.62 10.67 0.06
C LYS A 210 13.23 10.07 0.30
N GLY A 211 12.57 10.59 1.34
CA GLY A 211 11.22 10.18 1.72
C GLY A 211 11.14 8.81 2.39
N ALA A 212 12.25 8.12 2.69
CA ALA A 212 12.22 6.82 3.35
C ALA A 212 11.64 6.90 4.77
N CYS A 213 10.77 5.95 5.10
CA CYS A 213 10.16 5.75 6.41
C CYS A 213 10.35 4.27 6.77
N LEU A 214 11.09 4.00 7.84
CA LEU A 214 11.62 2.67 8.18
C LEU A 214 11.03 2.09 9.47
N GLY A 215 9.78 2.46 9.79
CA GLY A 215 9.08 1.97 10.97
C GLY A 215 9.74 2.42 12.27
N ARG A 216 10.05 1.45 13.14
CA ARG A 216 10.69 1.68 14.44
C ARG A 216 12.15 2.10 14.34
N LEU A 217 12.80 1.88 13.20
CA LEU A 217 14.17 2.34 13.02
C LEU A 217 14.16 3.84 12.70
N LYS A 218 14.50 4.67 13.69
CA LYS A 218 14.64 6.11 13.51
C LYS A 218 16.09 6.47 13.16
N PHE A 219 16.26 7.58 12.45
CA PHE A 219 17.58 8.03 12.00
C PHE A 219 18.48 8.37 13.20
N GLU A 220 17.89 8.98 14.23
CA GLU A 220 18.56 9.42 15.44
C GLU A 220 19.04 8.24 16.31
N ASP A 221 18.34 7.11 16.25
CA ASP A 221 18.64 5.93 17.08
C ASP A 221 19.83 5.13 16.52
N ASN A 222 19.91 4.99 15.19
CA ASN A 222 20.99 4.26 14.52
C ASN A 222 21.16 4.72 13.08
N LYS A 223 21.84 5.86 12.92
CA LYS A 223 22.12 6.50 11.63
C LYS A 223 22.67 5.53 10.59
N ASN A 224 23.73 4.77 10.92
CA ASN A 224 24.39 3.89 9.96
C ASN A 224 23.44 2.81 9.43
N LYS A 225 22.66 2.18 10.32
CA LYS A 225 21.70 1.15 9.89
C LYS A 225 20.51 1.76 9.15
N TRP A 226 20.08 2.95 9.56
CA TRP A 226 19.03 3.68 8.88
C TRP A 226 19.45 4.03 7.44
N GLU A 227 20.63 4.60 7.25
CA GLU A 227 21.19 4.96 5.94
C GLU A 227 21.39 3.71 5.07
N GLU A 228 21.88 2.60 5.64
CA GLU A 228 22.00 1.32 4.95
C GLU A 228 20.64 0.88 4.39
N ILE A 229 19.61 0.82 5.24
CA ILE A 229 18.28 0.36 4.83
C ILE A 229 17.62 1.36 3.88
N ALA A 230 17.76 2.66 4.10
CA ALA A 230 17.16 3.68 3.24
C ALA A 230 17.74 3.66 1.81
N ASN A 231 19.04 3.35 1.68
CA ASN A 231 19.73 3.26 0.39
C ASN A 231 19.58 1.91 -0.32
N HIS A 232 19.11 0.85 0.35
CA HIS A 232 18.94 -0.48 -0.25
C HIS A 232 17.49 -1.00 -0.21
N GLY A 233 16.63 -0.40 0.59
CA GLY A 233 15.23 -0.77 0.72
C GLY A 233 14.49 -0.52 -0.59
N ALA A 234 13.88 -1.58 -1.14
CA ALA A 234 13.17 -1.49 -2.40
C ALA A 234 11.93 -0.60 -2.26
N ARG A 235 11.63 0.14 -3.33
CA ARG A 235 10.37 0.89 -3.45
C ARG A 235 9.19 -0.07 -3.43
N THR A 236 8.08 0.34 -2.82
CA THR A 236 6.85 -0.46 -2.72
C THR A 236 5.99 -0.41 -3.99
N ILE A 237 6.44 0.29 -5.05
CA ILE A 237 5.66 0.57 -6.27
C ILE A 237 5.28 -0.69 -7.06
N PRO A 238 6.19 -1.61 -7.43
CA PRO A 238 5.79 -2.76 -8.25
C PRO A 238 5.39 -3.97 -7.41
N ALA A 239 4.45 -4.76 -7.93
CA ALA A 239 4.24 -6.14 -7.53
C ALA A 239 5.54 -6.95 -7.68
N ARG A 240 5.80 -7.86 -6.73
CA ARG A 240 6.93 -8.80 -6.81
C ARG A 240 6.53 -10.18 -6.32
N GLU A 241 7.49 -11.09 -6.23
CA GLU A 241 7.28 -12.50 -5.86
C GLU A 241 6.58 -12.68 -4.50
N HIS A 242 6.66 -11.69 -3.61
CA HIS A 242 6.08 -11.71 -2.27
C HIS A 242 4.62 -11.21 -2.17
N GLY A 243 3.99 -10.88 -3.30
CA GLY A 243 2.81 -10.03 -3.33
C GLY A 243 3.24 -8.56 -3.47
N GLY A 244 2.99 -7.77 -2.42
CA GLY A 244 3.25 -6.33 -2.45
C GLY A 244 2.15 -5.62 -3.22
N ASN A 245 2.52 -4.68 -4.08
CA ASN A 245 1.57 -3.84 -4.81
C ASN A 245 1.01 -4.54 -6.05
N THR A 246 0.01 -5.39 -5.84
CA THR A 246 -0.54 -6.24 -6.91
C THR A 246 -1.74 -5.61 -7.62
N ASP A 247 -2.46 -4.72 -6.94
CA ASP A 247 -3.64 -4.03 -7.46
C ASP A 247 -4.68 -4.98 -8.08
N ILE A 248 -4.84 -6.15 -7.47
CA ILE A 248 -5.81 -7.15 -7.89
C ILE A 248 -7.12 -6.91 -7.14
N LYS A 249 -8.08 -6.26 -7.81
CA LYS A 249 -9.39 -5.93 -7.23
C LYS A 249 -10.17 -7.13 -6.65
N ASN A 250 -9.85 -8.35 -7.10
CA ASN A 250 -10.47 -9.57 -6.61
C ASN A 250 -9.90 -10.07 -5.26
N ILE A 251 -8.80 -9.49 -4.77
CA ILE A 251 -8.31 -9.69 -3.39
C ILE A 251 -9.16 -8.85 -2.41
N SER A 252 -10.48 -8.97 -2.55
CA SER A 252 -11.45 -8.16 -1.78
C SER A 252 -11.87 -8.83 -0.49
N ARG A 253 -12.74 -8.17 0.27
CA ARG A 253 -13.45 -8.78 1.40
C ARG A 253 -13.97 -10.18 1.08
N GLY A 254 -13.67 -11.12 1.96
CA GLY A 254 -14.04 -12.54 1.87
C GLY A 254 -12.98 -13.40 1.17
N SER A 255 -11.94 -12.81 0.59
CA SER A 255 -10.84 -13.54 -0.05
C SER A 255 -9.89 -14.17 0.96
N ARG A 256 -9.22 -15.23 0.51
CA ARG A 256 -8.09 -15.86 1.20
C ARG A 256 -6.84 -15.75 0.34
N VAL A 257 -5.80 -15.15 0.90
CA VAL A 257 -4.51 -14.94 0.23
C VAL A 257 -3.47 -15.89 0.82
N TYR A 258 -2.59 -16.40 -0.04
CA TYR A 258 -1.49 -17.30 0.32
C TYR A 258 -0.18 -16.60 -0.02
N LEU A 259 0.53 -16.12 1.00
CA LEU A 259 1.75 -15.32 0.85
C LEU A 259 2.98 -16.14 1.22
N PRO A 260 4.03 -16.19 0.38
CA PRO A 260 5.27 -16.86 0.72
C PRO A 260 6.01 -16.13 1.86
N VAL A 261 6.61 -16.90 2.77
CA VAL A 261 7.41 -16.39 3.88
C VAL A 261 8.90 -16.47 3.53
N TYR A 262 9.61 -15.33 3.62
CA TYR A 262 11.04 -15.24 3.29
C TYR A 262 11.95 -14.93 4.49
N VAL A 263 11.37 -14.49 5.61
CA VAL A 263 12.09 -14.16 6.85
C VAL A 263 11.31 -14.70 8.04
N ASN A 264 12.00 -14.93 9.16
CA ASN A 264 11.34 -15.31 10.41
C ASN A 264 10.29 -14.27 10.79
N GLY A 265 9.13 -14.76 11.24
CA GLY A 265 8.00 -13.91 11.60
C GLY A 265 7.17 -13.43 10.41
N ALA A 266 7.52 -13.77 9.16
CA ALA A 266 6.90 -13.30 7.91
C ALA A 266 6.97 -11.79 7.64
N LYS A 267 6.78 -10.95 8.66
CA LYS A 267 6.79 -9.48 8.60
C LYS A 267 5.75 -9.00 7.57
N LEU A 268 4.49 -9.31 7.84
CA LEU A 268 3.34 -8.96 7.01
C LEU A 268 3.08 -7.44 7.07
N SER A 269 2.93 -6.80 5.92
CA SER A 269 2.45 -5.42 5.84
C SER A 269 1.36 -5.29 4.79
N LEU A 270 0.49 -4.31 4.98
CA LEU A 270 -0.53 -3.92 4.03
C LEU A 270 -0.78 -2.41 4.07
N GLY A 271 -1.46 -1.91 3.05
CA GLY A 271 -1.86 -0.51 2.91
C GLY A 271 -2.48 -0.31 1.55
N ASP A 272 -2.57 0.96 1.12
CA ASP A 272 -2.99 1.31 -0.24
C ASP A 272 -4.34 0.72 -0.60
N ILE A 273 -5.39 1.15 0.11
CA ILE A 273 -6.67 0.47 0.06
C ILE A 273 -7.66 1.23 -0.78
N HIS A 274 -8.34 0.42 -1.56
CA HIS A 274 -9.16 0.85 -2.65
C HIS A 274 -10.61 0.60 -2.27
N PHE A 275 -11.43 1.64 -2.28
CA PHE A 275 -12.87 1.45 -2.22
C PHE A 275 -13.37 0.63 -3.41
N SER A 276 -12.78 0.86 -4.59
CA SER A 276 -13.01 0.10 -5.82
C SER A 276 -11.94 0.40 -6.87
N GLN A 277 -11.74 -0.51 -7.82
CA GLN A 277 -10.79 -0.35 -8.92
C GLN A 277 -11.28 -1.06 -10.19
N GLY A 278 -10.87 -0.58 -11.37
CA GLY A 278 -10.96 -1.32 -12.63
C GLY A 278 -9.77 -2.28 -12.84
N ASP A 279 -9.88 -3.24 -13.76
CA ASP A 279 -8.72 -4.08 -14.10
C ASP A 279 -7.61 -3.26 -14.77
N GLY A 280 -6.37 -3.56 -14.37
CA GLY A 280 -5.15 -2.92 -14.90
C GLY A 280 -4.88 -1.52 -14.36
N GLU A 281 -5.76 -0.97 -13.52
CA GLU A 281 -5.57 0.31 -12.83
C GLU A 281 -5.01 1.43 -13.75
N ILE A 282 -5.61 1.58 -14.92
CA ILE A 282 -5.01 2.32 -16.05
C ILE A 282 -4.69 3.79 -15.75
N SER A 283 -5.29 4.38 -14.71
CA SER A 283 -5.06 5.75 -14.30
C SER A 283 -3.78 5.94 -13.46
N PHE A 284 -3.21 4.85 -12.94
CA PHE A 284 -2.03 4.75 -12.07
C PHE A 284 -2.11 5.49 -10.73
N CYS A 285 -2.58 6.74 -10.68
CA CYS A 285 -3.08 7.36 -9.44
C CYS A 285 -4.50 6.82 -9.19
N GLY A 286 -4.60 5.50 -9.14
CA GLY A 286 -5.81 4.79 -9.50
C GLY A 286 -6.51 4.19 -8.31
N ALA A 287 -7.41 3.28 -8.64
CA ALA A 287 -8.53 2.95 -7.80
C ALA A 287 -9.30 4.19 -7.28
N ILE A 288 -10.13 3.97 -6.27
CA ILE A 288 -10.62 5.01 -5.38
C ILE A 288 -9.86 4.85 -4.07
N GLU A 289 -8.81 5.64 -3.95
CA GLU A 289 -7.87 5.65 -2.84
C GLU A 289 -8.52 6.17 -1.58
N MET A 290 -8.27 5.53 -0.44
CA MET A 290 -8.85 5.96 0.82
C MET A 290 -8.03 5.57 2.05
N VAL A 291 -8.33 6.27 3.14
CA VAL A 291 -7.98 5.88 4.50
C VAL A 291 -8.97 4.79 4.99
N HIS A 292 -8.50 3.75 5.68
CA HIS A 292 -9.32 2.56 5.92
C HIS A 292 -9.01 1.80 7.22
N TYR A 293 -9.80 0.76 7.49
CA TYR A 293 -9.55 -0.34 8.45
C TYR A 293 -9.59 -1.73 7.82
#